data_AF-A0A960FP71-F1
#
_entry.id   AF-A0A960FP71-F1
#
_cell.length_a   1.000
_cell.length_b   1.000
_cell.length_c   1.000
_cell.angle_alpha   90.00
_cell.angle_beta   90.00
_cell.angle_gamma   90.00
#
_symmetry.space_group_name_H-M   'P 1'
#
loop_
_entity.id
_entity.type
_entity.pdbx_description
1 polymer ?
#
loop_
_entity_poly.entity_id
_entity_poly.type
_entity_poly.pdbx_seq_one_letter_code
_entity_poly.pdbx_strand_id
1 'polypeptide(L)'
;MNDGIVCIDEHVVVACPPEDALTCLDGPTAIAAWFGGHGCGSRITIASAAGDLVLERVHEEWLPDEGALLVVGTTADLWFRAHLTVRAVMRPGAHPYLHPGTEIWTHVELGPANRASRPSTVIRDVLRFGLDHLRLELDTC
;
A
#
# COMPACT_ATOMS: atom_id res chain seq x y z
N MET A 1 6.99 19.45 -22.76
CA MET A 1 7.66 18.29 -22.14
C MET A 1 6.57 17.43 -21.56
N ASN A 2 6.49 16.16 -21.95
CA ASN A 2 5.53 15.23 -21.37
C ASN A 2 6.07 14.87 -19.99
N ASP A 3 5.56 15.53 -18.95
CA ASP A 3 5.90 15.19 -17.57
C ASP A 3 5.28 13.83 -17.27
N GLY A 4 6.03 12.76 -17.50
CA GLY A 4 5.55 11.38 -17.37
C GLY A 4 5.10 11.03 -15.95
N ILE A 5 4.56 9.83 -15.79
CA ILE A 5 4.12 9.29 -14.50
C ILE A 5 5.00 8.09 -14.14
N VAL A 6 5.39 7.99 -12.87
CA VAL A 6 6.00 6.78 -12.32
C VAL A 6 4.92 5.95 -11.66
N CYS A 7 4.79 4.70 -12.07
CA CYS A 7 3.91 3.72 -11.43
C CYS A 7 4.73 2.76 -10.56
N ILE A 8 4.20 2.45 -9.39
CA ILE A 8 4.79 1.49 -8.44
C ILE A 8 3.69 0.51 -8.09
N ASP A 9 3.94 -0.77 -8.36
CA ASP A 9 3.03 -1.86 -8.08
C ASP A 9 3.75 -2.86 -7.17
N GLU A 10 3.18 -3.14 -6.01
CA GLU A 10 3.69 -4.13 -5.07
C GLU A 10 2.51 -4.90 -4.48
N HIS A 11 2.68 -6.20 -4.24
CA HIS A 11 1.62 -7.05 -3.72
C HIS A 11 2.17 -8.22 -2.92
N VAL A 12 1.31 -8.80 -2.10
CA VAL A 12 1.59 -10.05 -1.40
C VAL A 12 0.37 -10.94 -1.37
N VAL A 13 0.58 -12.26 -1.32
CA VAL A 13 -0.46 -13.26 -1.14
C VAL A 13 -0.26 -13.93 0.21
N VAL A 14 -1.31 -13.92 1.05
CA VAL A 14 -1.31 -14.45 2.42
C VAL A 14 -2.26 -15.64 2.57
N ALA A 15 -2.04 -16.46 3.59
CA ALA A 15 -2.75 -17.71 3.87
C ALA A 15 -4.10 -17.55 4.59
N CYS A 16 -4.61 -16.33 4.75
CA CYS A 16 -5.87 -16.08 5.45
C CYS A 16 -7.02 -15.73 4.46
N PRO A 17 -8.28 -15.91 4.89
CA PRO A 17 -9.45 -15.33 4.23
C PRO A 17 -9.40 -13.79 4.16
N PRO A 18 -10.09 -13.15 3.19
CA PRO A 18 -10.12 -11.69 3.07
C PRO A 18 -10.69 -10.99 4.30
N GLU A 19 -11.65 -11.58 5.00
CA GLU A 19 -12.22 -11.00 6.23
C GLU A 19 -11.16 -10.77 7.34
N ASP A 20 -10.21 -11.69 7.48
CA ASP A 20 -9.14 -11.58 8.48
C ASP A 20 -8.15 -10.48 8.09
N ALA A 21 -7.78 -10.43 6.79
CA ALA A 21 -6.93 -9.36 6.27
C ALA A 21 -7.58 -7.97 6.43
N LEU A 22 -8.90 -7.86 6.18
CA LEU A 22 -9.64 -6.61 6.35
C LEU A 22 -9.78 -6.20 7.81
N THR A 23 -9.82 -7.17 8.74
CA THR A 23 -9.78 -6.89 10.18
C THR A 23 -8.43 -6.27 10.59
N CYS A 24 -7.33 -6.70 9.98
CA CYS A 24 -6.01 -6.07 10.19
C CYS A 24 -5.86 -4.72 9.47
N LEU A 25 -6.58 -4.53 8.36
CA LEU A 25 -6.60 -3.32 7.54
C LEU A 25 -7.84 -2.47 7.82
N ASP A 26 -8.21 -2.34 9.10
CA ASP A 26 -9.45 -1.68 9.56
C ASP A 26 -9.36 -0.14 9.46
N GLY A 27 -9.32 0.34 8.21
CA GLY A 27 -9.36 1.73 7.85
C GLY A 27 -8.00 2.40 7.65
N PRO A 28 -8.01 3.65 7.14
CA PRO A 28 -6.81 4.29 6.61
C PRO A 28 -5.67 4.46 7.63
N THR A 29 -6.01 4.71 8.90
CA THR A 29 -5.01 4.86 9.97
C THR A 29 -4.31 3.53 10.28
N ALA A 30 -5.06 2.43 10.37
CA ALA A 30 -4.50 1.10 10.59
C ALA A 30 -3.62 0.70 9.40
N ILE A 31 -4.14 0.92 8.17
CA ILE A 31 -3.40 0.70 6.93
C ILE A 31 -2.08 1.47 6.93
N ALA A 32 -2.09 2.78 7.19
CA ALA A 32 -0.88 3.62 7.19
C ALA A 32 0.18 3.12 8.19
N ALA A 33 -0.23 2.61 9.36
CA ALA A 33 0.69 2.10 10.37
C ALA A 33 1.49 0.89 9.89
N TRP A 34 0.89 -0.02 9.11
CA TRP A 34 1.60 -1.17 8.52
C TRP A 34 2.76 -0.75 7.60
N PHE A 35 2.62 0.41 6.96
CA PHE A 35 3.63 0.99 6.07
C PHE A 35 4.54 2.01 6.79
N GLY A 36 4.60 1.99 8.13
CA GLY A 36 5.43 2.91 8.92
C GLY A 36 4.99 4.38 8.86
N GLY A 37 3.78 4.63 8.35
CA GLY A 37 3.18 5.95 8.28
C GLY A 37 2.63 6.38 9.63
N HIS A 38 2.99 7.59 10.05
CA HIS A 38 2.45 8.21 11.25
C HIS A 38 1.59 9.41 10.86
N GLY A 39 0.31 9.37 11.21
CA GLY A 39 -0.68 10.38 10.83
C GLY A 39 -0.84 11.50 11.85
N CYS A 40 -0.96 12.74 11.38
CA CYS A 40 -1.46 13.89 12.14
C CYS A 40 -2.37 14.73 11.23
N GLY A 41 -3.68 14.63 11.39
CA GLY A 41 -4.65 15.30 10.50
C GLY A 41 -4.53 14.79 9.06
N SER A 42 -4.45 15.68 8.07
CA SER A 42 -4.28 15.31 6.65
C SER A 42 -2.87 14.80 6.29
N ARG A 43 -1.89 14.98 7.19
CA ARG A 43 -0.49 14.67 6.93
C ARG A 43 -0.12 13.27 7.41
N ILE A 44 0.53 12.50 6.55
CA ILE A 44 1.20 11.24 6.90
C ILE A 44 2.70 11.44 6.73
N THR A 45 3.49 11.05 7.73
CA THR A 45 4.95 11.03 7.63
C THR A 45 5.43 9.60 7.60
N ILE A 46 6.22 9.26 6.59
CA ILE A 46 6.86 7.96 6.43
C ILE A 46 8.35 8.14 6.70
N ALA A 47 8.85 7.54 7.77
CA ALA A 47 10.26 7.58 8.10
C ALA A 47 11.05 6.68 7.13
N SER A 48 12.17 7.18 6.62
CA SER A 48 13.06 6.41 5.74
C SER A 48 14.51 6.74 6.02
N ALA A 49 15.41 5.77 5.85
CA ALA A 49 16.86 6.00 5.90
C ALA A 49 17.32 7.05 4.86
N ALA A 50 16.56 7.20 3.77
CA ALA A 50 16.79 8.23 2.76
C ALA A 50 16.18 9.59 3.13
N GLY A 51 15.67 9.77 4.36
CA GLY A 51 14.96 10.96 4.85
C GLY A 51 13.44 10.83 4.76
N ASP A 52 12.75 11.48 5.69
CA ASP A 52 11.30 11.37 5.85
C ASP A 52 10.55 11.85 4.59
N LEU A 53 9.55 11.06 4.19
CA LEU A 53 8.61 11.41 3.14
C LEU A 53 7.31 11.88 3.78
N VAL A 54 6.95 13.13 3.49
CA VAL A 54 5.69 13.72 3.98
C VAL A 54 4.66 13.68 2.87
N LEU A 55 3.53 13.02 3.14
CA LEU A 55 2.37 12.94 2.26
C LEU A 55 1.26 13.84 2.81
N GLU A 56 0.79 14.77 1.99
CA GLU A 56 -0.36 15.61 2.28
C GLU A 56 -1.58 15.04 1.55
N ARG A 57 -2.53 14.50 2.30
CA ARG A 57 -3.75 13.93 1.73
C ARG A 57 -4.76 15.03 1.41
N VAL A 58 -5.26 15.00 0.18
CA VAL A 58 -6.34 15.89 -0.29
C VAL A 58 -7.67 15.13 -0.34
N HIS A 59 -7.61 13.84 -0.65
CA HIS A 59 -8.77 12.96 -0.68
C HIS A 59 -8.38 11.56 -0.18
N GLU A 60 -9.28 10.95 0.58
CA GLU A 60 -9.15 9.61 1.12
C GLU A 60 -10.53 8.97 1.14
N GLU A 61 -10.62 7.76 0.61
CA GLU A 61 -11.86 6.99 0.53
C GLU A 61 -11.56 5.53 0.86
N TRP A 62 -12.13 5.04 1.97
CA TRP A 62 -12.06 3.65 2.39
C TRP A 62 -13.40 2.98 2.14
N LEU A 63 -13.39 1.93 1.32
CA LEU A 63 -14.54 1.11 0.94
C LEU A 63 -14.31 -0.32 1.48
N PRO A 64 -14.60 -0.59 2.77
CA PRO A 64 -14.32 -1.88 3.40
C PRO A 64 -15.06 -3.04 2.72
N ASP A 65 -16.31 -2.81 2.29
CA ASP A 65 -17.11 -3.83 1.59
C ASP A 65 -16.54 -4.21 0.22
N GLU A 66 -15.74 -3.31 -0.38
CA GLU A 66 -15.04 -3.54 -1.65
C GLU A 66 -13.56 -3.94 -1.43
N GLY A 67 -13.10 -3.93 -0.17
CA GLY A 67 -11.70 -4.15 0.19
C GLY A 67 -10.75 -3.15 -0.45
N ALA A 68 -11.18 -1.90 -0.63
CA ALA A 68 -10.46 -0.90 -1.43
C ALA A 68 -10.21 0.42 -0.67
N LEU A 69 -8.98 0.92 -0.75
CA LEU A 69 -8.59 2.25 -0.30
C LEU A 69 -8.08 3.06 -1.48
N LEU A 70 -8.57 4.30 -1.61
CA LEU A 70 -8.03 5.32 -2.50
C LEU A 70 -7.50 6.49 -1.68
N VAL A 71 -6.27 6.92 -1.97
CA VAL A 71 -5.68 8.13 -1.41
C VAL A 71 -5.11 9.00 -2.53
N VAL A 72 -5.45 10.28 -2.54
CA VAL A 72 -4.91 11.26 -3.49
C VAL A 72 -4.31 12.42 -2.70
N GLY A 73 -3.16 12.90 -3.13
CA GLY A 73 -2.48 13.96 -2.41
C GLY A 73 -1.23 14.48 -3.10
N THR A 74 -0.40 15.13 -2.30
CA THR A 74 0.90 15.65 -2.74
C THR A 74 2.02 15.24 -1.81
N THR A 75 3.23 15.18 -2.34
CA THR A 75 4.46 15.05 -1.56
C THR A 75 5.53 15.95 -2.15
N ALA A 76 6.01 16.90 -1.36
CA ALA A 76 6.80 18.02 -1.86
C ALA A 76 6.11 18.71 -3.07
N ASP A 77 6.72 18.64 -4.24
CA ASP A 77 6.23 19.20 -5.50
C ASP A 77 5.62 18.15 -6.45
N LEU A 78 5.39 16.94 -5.95
CA LEU A 78 4.76 15.84 -6.68
C LEU A 78 3.29 15.69 -6.28
N TRP A 79 2.45 15.30 -7.22
CA TRP A 79 1.15 14.70 -6.91
C TRP A 79 1.29 13.19 -6.84
N PHE A 80 0.42 12.54 -6.07
CA PHE A 80 0.31 11.10 -6.03
C PHE A 80 -1.16 10.63 -6.02
N ARG A 81 -1.36 9.42 -6.54
CA ARG A 81 -2.59 8.63 -6.38
C ARG A 81 -2.21 7.22 -5.96
N ALA A 82 -2.70 6.78 -4.81
CA ALA A 82 -2.43 5.48 -4.25
C ALA A 82 -3.71 4.67 -4.12
N HIS A 83 -3.64 3.39 -4.48
CA HIS A 83 -4.70 2.41 -4.28
C HIS A 83 -4.16 1.24 -3.47
N LEU A 84 -4.99 0.72 -2.57
CA LEU A 84 -4.81 -0.60 -1.98
C LEU A 84 -6.07 -1.41 -2.26
N THR A 85 -5.92 -2.66 -2.66
CA THR A 85 -7.02 -3.61 -2.84
C THR A 85 -6.74 -4.93 -2.12
N VAL A 86 -7.77 -5.49 -1.51
CA VAL A 86 -7.77 -6.79 -0.84
C VAL A 86 -8.73 -7.69 -1.61
N ARG A 87 -8.25 -8.83 -2.12
CA ARG A 87 -9.09 -9.75 -2.91
C ARG A 87 -8.79 -11.21 -2.62
N ALA A 88 -9.83 -12.04 -2.70
CA ALA A 88 -9.68 -13.49 -2.64
C ALA A 88 -8.92 -14.03 -3.86
N VAL A 89 -7.98 -14.94 -3.62
CA VAL A 89 -7.20 -15.63 -4.67
C VAL A 89 -7.02 -17.10 -4.34
N MET A 90 -6.60 -17.88 -5.34
CA MET A 90 -6.16 -19.26 -5.14
C MET A 90 -4.64 -19.30 -5.13
N ARG A 91 -4.05 -19.85 -4.07
CA ARG A 91 -2.60 -20.05 -3.94
C ARG A 91 -2.19 -21.49 -4.26
N PRO A 92 -1.03 -21.71 -4.91
CA PRO A 92 -0.49 -23.06 -5.10
C PRO A 92 -0.23 -23.75 -3.76
N GLY A 93 -0.69 -24.99 -3.62
CA GLY A 93 -0.39 -25.89 -2.50
C GLY A 93 0.50 -27.06 -2.92
N ALA A 94 0.53 -28.12 -2.09
CA ALA A 94 1.06 -29.40 -2.53
C ALA A 94 0.21 -29.91 -3.70
N HIS A 95 0.85 -30.17 -4.85
CA HIS A 95 0.14 -30.62 -6.05
C HIS A 95 -0.74 -31.85 -5.75
N PRO A 96 -2.00 -31.91 -6.21
CA PRO A 96 -2.71 -31.01 -7.13
C PRO A 96 -3.56 -29.91 -6.44
N TYR A 97 -3.36 -29.65 -5.15
CA TYR A 97 -4.27 -28.82 -4.38
C TYR A 97 -3.98 -27.32 -4.52
N LEU A 98 -5.04 -26.54 -4.70
CA LEU A 98 -5.05 -25.10 -4.52
C LEU A 98 -5.66 -24.79 -3.16
N HIS A 99 -5.09 -23.82 -2.46
CA HIS A 99 -5.67 -23.32 -1.21
C HIS A 99 -6.26 -21.92 -1.44
N PRO A 100 -7.33 -21.55 -0.72
CA PRO A 100 -7.75 -20.16 -0.66
C PRO A 100 -6.63 -19.31 -0.04
N GLY A 101 -6.59 -18.05 -0.43
CA GLY A 101 -5.75 -17.04 0.16
C GLY A 101 -6.25 -15.65 -0.19
N THR A 102 -5.53 -14.65 0.27
CA THR A 102 -5.86 -13.25 0.04
C THR A 102 -4.68 -12.53 -0.59
N GLU A 103 -4.94 -11.77 -1.64
CA GLU A 103 -3.96 -10.87 -2.22
C GLU A 103 -4.22 -9.45 -1.71
N ILE A 104 -3.17 -8.83 -1.17
CA ILE A 104 -3.13 -7.42 -0.82
C ILE A 104 -2.24 -6.75 -1.86
N TRP A 105 -2.84 -5.93 -2.72
CA TRP A 105 -2.17 -5.26 -3.83
C TRP A 105 -2.16 -3.75 -3.59
N THR A 106 -1.03 -3.12 -3.91
CA THR A 106 -0.82 -1.68 -3.77
C THR A 106 -0.34 -1.11 -5.10
N HIS A 107 -0.88 0.05 -5.45
CA HIS A 107 -0.51 0.78 -6.65
C HIS A 107 -0.38 2.26 -6.38
N VAL A 108 0.73 2.85 -6.80
CA VAL A 108 1.00 4.27 -6.62
C VAL A 108 1.43 4.89 -7.94
N GLU A 109 0.70 5.92 -8.35
CA GLU A 109 1.07 6.84 -9.42
C GLU A 109 1.73 8.08 -8.80
N LEU A 110 2.86 8.52 -9.35
CA LEU A 110 3.59 9.72 -8.94
C LEU A 110 3.95 10.57 -10.15
N GLY A 111 3.70 11.87 -10.05
CA GLY A 111 4.08 12.82 -11.09
C GLY A 111 4.50 14.18 -10.54
N PRO A 112 5.37 14.92 -11.25
CA PRO A 112 6.00 14.56 -12.52
C PRO A 112 7.20 13.58 -12.38
N ALA A 113 7.36 12.67 -13.34
CA ALA A 113 8.36 11.58 -13.28
C ALA A 113 9.83 12.06 -13.20
N ASN A 114 10.14 13.22 -13.80
CA ASN A 114 11.48 13.82 -13.76
C ASN A 114 11.96 14.17 -12.34
N ARG A 115 11.05 14.29 -11.38
CA ARG A 115 11.35 14.59 -9.97
C ARG A 115 10.99 13.46 -9.02
N ALA A 116 10.38 12.38 -9.54
CA ALA A 116 9.89 11.27 -8.74
C ALA A 116 10.94 10.20 -8.38
N SER A 117 12.21 10.31 -8.82
CA SER A 117 13.21 9.24 -8.63
C SER A 117 13.45 8.86 -7.16
N ARG A 118 13.67 9.84 -6.28
CA ARG A 118 13.87 9.57 -4.84
C ARG A 118 12.56 9.16 -4.15
N PRO A 119 11.45 9.92 -4.26
CA PRO A 119 10.19 9.53 -3.64
C PRO A 119 9.68 8.16 -4.08
N SER A 120 9.83 7.78 -5.35
CA SER A 120 9.42 6.45 -5.83
C SER A 120 10.25 5.31 -5.23
N THR A 121 11.54 5.52 -4.98
CA THR A 121 12.38 4.53 -4.29
C THR A 121 11.92 4.35 -2.84
N VAL A 122 11.70 5.46 -2.12
CA VAL A 122 11.21 5.42 -0.73
C VAL A 122 9.84 4.74 -0.64
N ILE A 123 8.91 5.10 -1.52
CA ILE A 123 7.57 4.51 -1.54
C ILE A 123 7.65 3.00 -1.82
N ARG A 124 8.46 2.57 -2.79
CA ARG A 124 8.64 1.15 -3.08
C ARG A 124 9.19 0.37 -1.89
N ASP A 125 10.21 0.90 -1.22
CA ASP A 125 10.82 0.23 -0.07
C ASP A 125 9.82 0.09 1.09
N VAL A 126 9.03 1.14 1.32
CA VAL A 126 8.00 1.18 2.36
C VAL A 126 6.85 0.21 2.05
N LEU A 127 6.38 0.17 0.80
CA LEU A 127 5.35 -0.78 0.37
C LEU A 127 5.82 -2.22 0.56
N ARG A 128 7.05 -2.53 0.14
CA ARG A 128 7.64 -3.88 0.34
C ARG A 128 7.73 -4.25 1.80
N PHE A 129 8.28 -3.35 2.63
CA PHE A 129 8.40 -3.59 4.06
C PHE A 129 7.02 -3.83 4.72
N GLY A 130 6.04 -2.98 4.43
CA GLY A 130 4.70 -3.12 5.02
C GLY A 130 3.96 -4.37 4.55
N LEU A 131 4.07 -4.72 3.26
CA LEU A 131 3.47 -5.95 2.72
C LEU A 131 4.15 -7.21 3.27
N ASP A 132 5.47 -7.21 3.41
CA ASP A 132 6.20 -8.33 4.02
C ASP A 132 5.83 -8.48 5.50
N HIS A 133 5.67 -7.38 6.23
CA HIS A 133 5.22 -7.40 7.62
C HIS A 133 3.78 -7.93 7.74
N LEU A 134 2.85 -7.45 6.90
CA LEU A 134 1.49 -7.97 6.83
C LEU A 134 1.47 -9.48 6.55
N ARG A 135 2.32 -9.94 5.64
CA ARG A 135 2.44 -11.37 5.34
C ARG A 135 2.91 -12.17 6.54
N LEU A 136 3.94 -11.71 7.24
CA LEU A 136 4.48 -12.41 8.41
C LEU A 136 3.43 -12.56 9.50
N GLU A 137 2.61 -11.53 9.74
CA GLU A 137 1.53 -11.60 10.72
C GLU A 137 0.38 -12.49 10.22
N LEU A 138 -0.13 -12.26 9.01
CA LEU A 138 -1.31 -12.95 8.48
C LEU A 138 -1.08 -14.41 8.06
N ASP A 139 0.15 -14.80 7.70
CA ASP A 139 0.48 -16.22 7.43
C ASP A 139 0.60 -17.03 8.74
N THR A 140 0.62 -16.40 9.91
CA THR A 140 0.70 -17.09 11.21
C THR A 140 -0.63 -17.29 11.93
N CYS A 141 -1.70 -16.67 11.41
CA CYS A 141 -3.07 -16.79 11.94
C CYS A 141 -3.72 -18.14 11.61
#